data_AF-A0AAJ0ZS39-F1
#
_entry.id   AF-A0AAJ0ZS39-F1
#
_cell.length_a   1.000
_cell.length_b   1.000
_cell.length_c   1.000
_cell.angle_alpha   90.00
_cell.angle_beta   90.00
_cell.angle_gamma   90.00
#
_symmetry.space_group_name_H-M   'P 1'
#
loop_
_entity.id
_entity.type
_entity.pdbx_description
1 polymer ?
#
loop_
_entity_poly.entity_id
_entity_poly.type
_entity_poly.pdbx_seq_one_letter_code
_entity_poly.pdbx_strand_id
1 'polypeptide(L)'
;MRFLTAKNIVTFVLLAISVFALLIFFGNYSEIYQALLMIRVDVIALILVLTLMNYFLRYLKWNYFLRTLDIHIPFSSSMLIFLSGLSMAITPGKVGEVMKSYLLKQMYRIKIRRSLMVVVSERLTDVFGLAALCLIGLGTFWSQSYFLIVIFALIFASIFVFTDRTIFFKLCDLSKHIPLVRKHTATLKEMYGPSRKLFSFKSVLIGTGVSMISWFFVCIALC
;
A
#
# COMPACT_ATOMS: atom_id res chain seq x y z
N MET A 1 -18.28 -1.21 13.81
CA MET A 1 -17.46 -2.43 13.95
C MET A 1 -18.35 -3.65 14.22
N ARG A 2 -19.23 -4.04 13.27
CA ARG A 2 -20.13 -5.21 13.38
C ARG A 2 -19.82 -6.33 12.36
N PHE A 3 -18.71 -6.21 11.64
CA PHE A 3 -18.32 -7.12 10.55
C PHE A 3 -17.48 -8.32 11.02
N LEU A 4 -16.90 -8.28 12.22
CA LEU A 4 -15.98 -9.30 12.76
C LEU A 4 -16.66 -10.17 13.83
N THR A 5 -17.81 -10.74 13.51
CA THR A 5 -18.44 -11.76 14.37
C THR A 5 -17.87 -13.13 14.00
N ALA A 6 -17.63 -14.03 14.96
CA ALA A 6 -17.05 -15.36 14.72
C ALA A 6 -17.77 -16.13 13.59
N LYS A 7 -19.10 -15.96 13.48
CA LYS A 7 -19.91 -16.50 12.40
C LYS A 7 -19.45 -16.03 11.00
N ASN A 8 -19.13 -14.74 10.83
CA ASN A 8 -18.68 -14.19 9.54
C ASN A 8 -17.29 -14.71 9.16
N ILE A 9 -16.40 -14.89 10.15
CA ILE A 9 -15.07 -15.44 9.92
C ILE A 9 -15.19 -16.89 9.43
N VAL A 10 -16.01 -17.71 10.09
CA VAL A 10 -16.29 -19.09 9.67
C VAL A 10 -16.89 -19.12 8.26
N THR A 11 -17.78 -18.19 7.94
CA THR A 11 -18.40 -18.12 6.60
C THR A 11 -17.36 -17.78 5.52
N PHE A 12 -16.45 -16.84 5.80
CA PHE A 12 -15.34 -16.50 4.90
C PHE A 12 -14.37 -17.66 4.69
N VAL A 13 -14.03 -18.38 5.76
CA VAL A 13 -13.15 -19.55 5.68
C VAL A 13 -13.80 -20.65 4.86
N LEU A 14 -15.08 -20.96 5.12
CA LEU A 14 -15.84 -21.93 4.34
C LEU A 14 -15.93 -21.53 2.87
N LEU A 15 -16.22 -20.26 2.58
CA LEU A 15 -16.25 -19.73 1.22
C LEU A 15 -14.89 -19.91 0.52
N ALA A 16 -13.78 -19.56 1.19
CA ALA A 16 -12.44 -19.72 0.64
C ALA A 16 -12.13 -21.20 0.34
N ILE A 17 -12.44 -22.10 1.27
CA ILE A 17 -12.30 -23.55 1.07
C ILE A 17 -13.16 -24.02 -0.11
N SER A 18 -14.42 -23.57 -0.21
CA SER A 18 -15.30 -23.93 -1.32
C SER A 18 -14.76 -23.41 -2.66
N VAL A 19 -14.24 -22.19 -2.72
CA VAL A 19 -13.62 -21.65 -3.95
C VAL A 19 -12.39 -22.47 -4.34
N PHE A 20 -11.49 -22.77 -3.40
CA PHE A 20 -10.35 -23.63 -3.67
C PHE A 20 -10.76 -25.03 -4.09
N ALA A 21 -11.76 -25.63 -3.45
CA ALA A 21 -12.30 -26.93 -3.81
C ALA A 21 -12.91 -26.91 -5.21
N LEU A 22 -13.67 -25.86 -5.58
CA LEU A 22 -14.20 -25.68 -6.92
C LEU A 22 -13.08 -25.48 -7.95
N LEU A 23 -12.03 -24.71 -7.64
CA LEU A 23 -10.87 -24.55 -8.52
C LEU A 23 -10.10 -25.86 -8.71
N ILE A 24 -10.01 -26.72 -7.70
CA ILE A 24 -9.40 -28.04 -7.79
C ILE A 24 -10.32 -29.03 -8.53
N PHE A 25 -11.63 -28.89 -8.40
CA PHE A 25 -12.62 -29.75 -9.04
C PHE A 25 -12.81 -29.40 -10.52
N PHE A 26 -12.82 -28.12 -10.87
CA PHE A 26 -12.90 -27.63 -12.25
C PHE A 26 -11.52 -27.54 -12.92
N GLY A 27 -10.46 -27.33 -12.14
CA GLY A 27 -9.08 -27.45 -12.60
C GLY A 27 -8.70 -28.93 -12.73
N ASN A 28 -7.85 -29.26 -13.67
CA ASN A 28 -7.38 -30.63 -13.80
C ASN A 28 -6.50 -30.97 -12.58
N TYR A 29 -7.05 -31.71 -11.60
CA TYR A 29 -6.35 -32.09 -10.37
C TYR A 29 -4.97 -32.70 -10.64
N SER A 30 -4.86 -33.49 -11.72
CA SER A 30 -3.61 -34.13 -12.13
C SER A 30 -2.52 -33.11 -12.49
N GLU A 31 -2.87 -32.03 -13.19
CA GLU A 31 -1.95 -30.96 -13.58
C GLU A 31 -1.52 -30.13 -12.36
N ILE A 32 -2.42 -29.84 -11.43
CA ILE A 32 -2.10 -29.10 -10.19
C ILE A 32 -1.14 -29.92 -9.31
N TYR A 33 -1.42 -31.22 -9.16
CA TYR A 33 -0.58 -32.12 -8.37
C TYR A 33 0.82 -32.30 -8.98
N GLN A 34 0.90 -32.48 -10.30
CA GLN A 34 2.19 -32.56 -10.98
C GLN A 34 2.96 -31.24 -10.91
N ALA A 35 2.28 -30.09 -11.07
CA ALA A 35 2.91 -28.79 -10.92
C ALA A 35 3.51 -28.60 -9.52
N LEU A 36 2.79 -28.99 -8.46
CA LEU A 36 3.29 -28.93 -7.08
C LEU A 36 4.53 -29.81 -6.85
N LEU A 37 4.57 -31.01 -7.44
CA LEU A 37 5.73 -31.91 -7.34
C LEU A 37 6.95 -31.40 -8.14
N MET A 38 6.74 -30.59 -9.18
CA MET A 38 7.82 -29.99 -9.95
C MET A 38 8.41 -28.73 -9.30
N ILE A 39 7.79 -28.18 -8.24
CA ILE A 39 8.34 -27.03 -7.53
C ILE A 39 9.60 -27.44 -6.79
N ARG A 40 10.73 -26.87 -7.19
CA ARG A 40 12.00 -27.11 -6.52
C ARG A 40 12.07 -26.38 -5.18
N VAL A 41 12.62 -27.02 -4.16
CA VAL A 41 12.73 -26.48 -2.80
C VAL A 41 13.56 -25.19 -2.74
N ASP A 42 14.58 -25.07 -3.60
CA ASP A 42 15.41 -23.87 -3.72
C ASP A 42 14.61 -22.65 -4.21
N VAL A 43 13.62 -22.85 -5.10
CA VAL A 43 12.72 -21.79 -5.55
C VAL A 43 11.80 -21.33 -4.41
N ILE A 44 11.28 -22.27 -3.61
CA ILE A 44 10.47 -21.95 -2.42
C ILE A 44 11.29 -21.10 -1.43
N ALA A 45 12.52 -21.52 -1.13
CA ALA A 45 13.40 -20.79 -0.24
C ALA A 45 13.71 -19.37 -0.77
N LEU A 46 13.97 -19.23 -2.07
CA LEU A 46 14.20 -17.94 -2.72
C LEU A 46 12.97 -17.02 -2.62
N ILE A 47 11.77 -17.53 -2.91
CA ILE A 47 10.50 -16.78 -2.79
C ILE A 47 10.31 -16.29 -1.35
N LEU A 48 10.57 -17.14 -0.35
CA LEU A 48 10.45 -16.77 1.06
C LEU A 48 11.42 -15.64 1.43
N VAL A 49 12.69 -15.75 1.04
CA VAL A 49 13.71 -14.72 1.30
C VAL A 49 13.36 -13.40 0.62
N LEU A 50 12.96 -13.43 -0.65
CA LEU A 50 12.55 -12.24 -1.41
C LEU A 50 11.31 -11.59 -0.79
N THR A 51 10.35 -12.38 -0.33
CA THR A 51 9.13 -11.88 0.33
C THR A 51 9.45 -11.25 1.69
N LEU A 52 10.33 -11.85 2.49
CA LEU A 52 10.79 -11.26 3.75
C LEU A 52 11.53 -9.94 3.51
N MET A 53 12.40 -9.90 2.50
CA MET A 53 13.12 -8.69 2.12
C MET A 53 12.16 -7.58 1.67
N ASN A 54 11.12 -7.93 0.92
CA ASN A 54 10.05 -7.01 0.53
C ASN A 54 9.36 -6.38 1.75
N TYR A 55 8.95 -7.19 2.73
CA TYR A 55 8.32 -6.68 3.95
C TYR A 55 9.27 -5.82 4.79
N PHE A 56 10.56 -6.17 4.83
CA PHE A 56 11.57 -5.37 5.50
C PHE A 56 11.74 -3.98 4.85
N LEU A 57 11.84 -3.92 3.52
CA LEU A 57 11.92 -2.64 2.79
C LEU A 57 10.67 -1.78 3.02
N ARG A 58 9.48 -2.39 3.02
CA ARG A 58 8.23 -1.68 3.33
C ARG A 58 8.23 -1.15 4.77
N TYR A 59 8.76 -1.90 5.72
CA TYR A 59 8.93 -1.44 7.10
C TYR A 59 9.88 -0.24 7.19
N LEU A 60 11.02 -0.28 6.48
CA LEU A 60 11.96 0.84 6.44
C LEU A 60 11.29 2.10 5.86
N LYS A 61 10.51 1.96 4.78
CA LYS A 61 9.73 3.04 4.19
C LYS A 61 8.73 3.64 5.18
N TRP A 62 7.98 2.78 5.89
CA TRP A 62 7.06 3.20 6.94
C TRP A 62 7.77 4.04 8.02
N ASN A 63 8.88 3.53 8.54
CA ASN A 63 9.65 4.23 9.57
C ASN A 63 10.24 5.55 9.07
N TYR A 64 10.68 5.60 7.81
CA TYR A 64 11.14 6.82 7.16
C TYR A 64 10.05 7.89 7.14
N PHE A 65 8.84 7.57 6.70
CA PHE A 65 7.74 8.53 6.65
C PHE A 65 7.26 8.99 8.04
N LEU A 66 7.30 8.13 9.05
CA LEU A 66 7.05 8.54 10.43
C LEU A 66 8.07 9.60 10.89
N ARG A 67 9.35 9.36 10.63
CA ARG A 67 10.43 10.32 10.96
C ARG A 67 10.29 11.63 10.20
N THR A 68 9.86 11.61 8.93
CA THR A 68 9.57 12.83 8.14
C THR A 68 8.47 13.70 8.78
N LEU A 69 7.57 13.11 9.56
CA LEU A 69 6.56 13.82 10.34
C LEU A 69 6.96 14.09 11.80
N ASP A 70 8.23 13.93 12.14
CA ASP A 70 8.78 14.08 13.48
C ASP A 70 8.17 13.09 14.50
N ILE A 71 7.63 11.97 14.02
CA ILE A 71 7.06 10.91 14.86
C ILE A 71 8.14 9.90 15.20
N HIS A 72 8.52 9.86 16.47
CA HIS A 72 9.55 8.96 17.00
C HIS A 72 8.90 7.91 17.88
N ILE A 73 9.06 6.64 17.51
CA ILE A 73 8.56 5.47 18.24
C ILE A 73 9.66 4.41 18.34
N PRO A 74 9.71 3.63 19.42
CA PRO A 74 10.68 2.55 19.58
C PRO A 74 10.49 1.48 18.49
N PHE A 75 11.60 0.88 18.07
CA PHE A 75 11.65 -0.10 16.98
C PHE A 75 10.62 -1.22 17.15
N SER A 76 10.57 -1.85 18.32
CA SER A 76 9.68 -2.98 18.60
C SER A 76 8.21 -2.62 18.44
N SER A 77 7.79 -1.46 18.94
CA SER A 77 6.41 -1.00 18.75
C SER A 77 6.11 -0.61 17.32
N SER A 78 7.06 0.04 16.62
CA SER A 78 6.91 0.36 15.20
C SER A 78 6.71 -0.90 14.36
N MET A 79 7.50 -1.95 14.65
CA MET A 79 7.42 -3.25 13.99
C MET A 79 6.07 -3.92 14.25
N LEU A 80 5.59 -3.95 15.50
CA LEU A 80 4.28 -4.50 15.86
C LEU A 80 3.13 -3.75 15.18
N ILE A 81 3.19 -2.42 15.14
CA ILE A 81 2.19 -1.58 14.44
C ILE A 81 2.23 -1.87 12.93
N PHE A 82 3.42 -2.03 12.35
CA PHE A 82 3.56 -2.35 10.94
C PHE A 82 3.01 -3.74 10.58
N LEU A 83 3.37 -4.77 11.36
CA LEU A 83 2.93 -6.15 11.17
C LEU A 83 1.42 -6.31 11.39
N SER A 84 0.86 -5.64 12.40
CA SER A 84 -0.60 -5.61 12.61
C SER A 84 -1.34 -4.90 11.48
N GLY A 85 -0.71 -3.91 10.82
CA GLY A 85 -1.22 -3.33 9.59
C GLY A 85 -1.20 -4.30 8.40
N LEU A 86 -0.16 -5.14 8.30
CA LEU A 86 -0.04 -6.16 7.25
C LEU A 86 -1.06 -7.29 7.39
N SER A 87 -1.38 -7.75 8.60
CA SER A 87 -2.39 -8.80 8.80
C SER A 87 -3.78 -8.38 8.31
N MET A 88 -4.04 -7.06 8.32
CA MET A 88 -5.29 -6.48 7.82
C MET A 88 -5.26 -6.16 6.32
N ALA A 89 -4.20 -6.55 5.58
CA ALA A 89 -4.11 -6.34 4.13
C ALA A 89 -5.16 -7.13 3.33
N ILE A 90 -5.78 -8.15 3.94
CA ILE A 90 -6.86 -8.97 3.36
C ILE A 90 -8.19 -8.18 3.28
N THR A 91 -8.28 -7.01 3.94
CA THR A 91 -9.48 -6.17 3.86
C THR A 91 -9.63 -5.49 2.48
N PRO A 92 -10.86 -5.39 1.94
CA PRO A 92 -11.09 -4.76 0.64
C PRO A 92 -10.62 -3.31 0.64
N GLY A 93 -9.86 -2.92 -0.39
CA GLY A 93 -9.27 -1.58 -0.52
C GLY A 93 -8.06 -1.32 0.41
N LYS A 94 -7.54 -2.35 1.10
CA LYS A 94 -6.46 -2.24 2.11
C LYS A 94 -6.75 -1.21 3.20
N VAL A 95 -8.04 -0.99 3.51
CA VAL A 95 -8.51 -0.09 4.58
C VAL A 95 -7.94 -0.50 5.94
N GLY A 96 -7.60 -1.78 6.10
CA GLY A 96 -6.89 -2.33 7.25
C GLY A 96 -5.61 -1.60 7.62
N GLU A 97 -4.91 -0.98 6.68
CA GLU A 97 -3.69 -0.21 6.99
C GLU A 97 -3.99 1.09 7.76
N VAL A 98 -5.23 1.58 7.71
CA VAL A 98 -5.71 2.67 8.57
C VAL A 98 -5.64 2.26 10.05
N MET A 99 -5.66 0.96 10.37
CA MET A 99 -5.45 0.48 11.74
C MET A 99 -4.10 0.91 12.30
N LYS A 100 -3.05 1.05 11.48
CA LYS A 100 -1.76 1.60 11.93
C LYS A 100 -1.94 2.98 12.56
N SER A 101 -2.77 3.82 11.95
CA SER A 101 -3.11 5.16 12.47
C SER A 101 -3.91 5.09 13.76
N TYR A 102 -4.82 4.13 13.89
CA TYR A 102 -5.57 3.90 15.12
C TYR A 102 -4.66 3.44 16.27
N LEU A 103 -3.77 2.48 16.01
CA LEU A 103 -2.80 1.98 16.99
C LEU A 103 -1.82 3.07 17.43
N LEU A 104 -1.33 3.91 16.51
CA LEU A 104 -0.51 5.07 16.85
C LEU A 104 -1.26 6.07 17.75
N LYS A 105 -2.57 6.26 17.53
CA LYS A 105 -3.39 7.08 18.42
C LYS A 105 -3.54 6.45 19.79
N GLN A 106 -3.80 5.15 19.87
CA GLN A 106 -4.07 4.47 21.14
C GLN A 106 -2.81 4.34 22.00
N MET A 107 -1.68 3.96 21.39
CA MET A 107 -0.43 3.70 22.10
C MET A 107 0.40 4.97 22.35
N TYR A 108 0.40 5.92 21.40
CA TYR A 108 1.30 7.08 21.41
C TYR A 108 0.57 8.43 21.33
N ARG A 109 -0.77 8.44 21.40
CA ARG A 109 -1.62 9.65 21.33
C ARG A 109 -1.40 10.51 20.08
N ILE A 110 -0.86 9.92 19.01
CA ILE A 110 -0.65 10.60 17.73
C ILE A 110 -2.01 10.84 17.06
N LYS A 111 -2.23 12.06 16.57
CA LYS A 111 -3.46 12.40 15.85
C LYS A 111 -3.59 11.54 14.58
N ILE A 112 -4.69 10.79 14.45
CA ILE A 112 -5.01 9.94 13.28
C ILE A 112 -4.81 10.71 11.96
N ARG A 113 -5.16 12.00 11.92
CA ARG A 113 -4.99 12.85 10.73
C ARG A 113 -3.54 12.92 10.22
N ARG A 114 -2.55 12.92 11.11
CA ARG A 114 -1.12 12.94 10.74
C ARG A 114 -0.68 11.58 10.22
N SER A 115 -1.00 10.51 10.95
CA SER A 115 -0.59 9.15 10.58
C SER A 115 -1.33 8.61 9.35
N LEU A 116 -2.54 9.11 9.06
CA LEU A 116 -3.28 8.77 7.83
C LEU A 116 -2.52 9.23 6.58
N MET A 117 -1.92 10.41 6.62
CA MET A 117 -1.12 10.91 5.50
C MET A 117 0.12 10.03 5.27
N VAL A 118 0.69 9.42 6.31
CA VAL A 118 1.77 8.43 6.15
C VAL A 118 1.30 7.25 5.30
N VAL A 119 0.14 6.67 5.62
CA VAL A 119 -0.43 5.54 4.87
C VAL A 119 -0.73 5.95 3.42
N VAL A 120 -1.29 7.14 3.20
CA VAL A 120 -1.57 7.68 1.85
C VAL A 120 -0.26 7.83 1.05
N SER A 121 0.78 8.39 1.66
CA SER A 121 2.09 8.54 1.01
C SER A 121 2.77 7.20 0.73
N GLU A 122 2.63 6.20 1.60
CA GLU A 122 3.09 4.84 1.31
C GLU A 122 2.43 4.29 0.04
N ARG A 123 1.12 4.46 -0.10
CA ARG A 123 0.36 3.99 -1.28
C ARG A 123 0.72 4.72 -2.55
N LEU A 124 0.81 6.05 -2.50
CA LEU A 124 1.14 6.83 -3.69
C LEU A 124 2.57 6.53 -4.16
N THR A 125 3.52 6.41 -3.24
CA THR A 125 4.89 5.99 -3.60
C THR A 125 4.98 4.53 -4.07
N ASP A 126 4.10 3.63 -3.61
CA ASP A 126 3.98 2.28 -4.17
C ASP A 126 3.51 2.32 -5.63
N VAL A 127 2.50 3.14 -5.94
CA VAL A 127 1.99 3.33 -7.31
C VAL A 127 3.07 3.95 -8.19
N PHE A 128 3.81 4.93 -7.69
CA PHE A 128 4.91 5.56 -8.44
C PHE A 128 6.04 4.57 -8.71
N GLY A 129 6.38 3.72 -7.73
CA GLY A 129 7.40 2.69 -7.89
C GLY A 129 7.01 1.64 -8.93
N LEU A 130 5.76 1.17 -8.88
CA LEU A 130 5.20 0.27 -9.89
C LEU A 130 5.18 0.89 -11.28
N ALA A 131 4.72 2.14 -11.38
CA ALA A 131 4.74 2.88 -12.62
C ALA A 131 6.14 3.01 -13.19
N ALA A 132 7.15 3.34 -12.36
CA ALA A 132 8.55 3.38 -12.77
C ALA A 132 9.04 2.02 -13.32
N LEU A 133 8.70 0.90 -12.66
CA LEU A 133 9.02 -0.43 -13.18
C LEU A 133 8.31 -0.71 -14.52
N CYS A 134 7.03 -0.36 -14.64
CA CYS A 134 6.29 -0.51 -15.88
C CYS A 134 6.91 0.31 -17.00
N LEU A 135 7.38 1.54 -16.72
CA LEU A 135 8.05 2.39 -17.70
C LEU A 135 9.35 1.75 -18.19
N ILE A 136 10.15 1.17 -17.28
CA ILE A 136 11.38 0.46 -17.61
C ILE A 136 11.08 -0.78 -18.47
N GLY A 137 10.07 -1.57 -18.07
CA GLY A 137 9.69 -2.79 -18.79
C GLY A 137 8.99 -2.56 -20.12
N LEU A 138 8.20 -1.50 -20.27
CA LEU A 138 7.50 -1.15 -21.51
C LEU A 138 8.37 -0.30 -22.45
N GLY A 139 9.44 0.33 -21.97
CA GLY A 139 10.41 1.05 -22.80
C GLY A 139 11.05 0.17 -23.89
N THR A 140 10.97 -1.15 -23.76
CA THR A 140 11.40 -2.11 -24.79
C THR A 140 10.38 -2.27 -25.93
N PHE A 141 9.11 -1.87 -25.74
CA PHE A 141 8.02 -1.98 -26.70
C PHE A 141 7.55 -0.60 -27.17
N TRP A 142 8.09 -0.15 -28.31
CA TRP A 142 7.82 1.18 -28.91
C TRP A 142 6.34 1.45 -29.23
N SER A 143 5.52 0.40 -29.32
CA SER A 143 4.11 0.47 -29.75
C SER A 143 3.12 1.04 -28.69
N GLN A 144 3.52 1.27 -27.44
CA GLN A 144 2.61 1.66 -26.35
C GLN A 144 2.96 2.99 -25.64
N SER A 145 3.67 3.90 -26.32
CA SER A 145 4.16 5.18 -25.76
C SER A 145 3.06 6.06 -25.13
N TYR A 146 1.82 6.02 -25.63
CA TYR A 146 0.69 6.76 -25.06
C TYR A 146 0.36 6.39 -23.60
N PHE A 147 0.46 5.11 -23.23
CA PHE A 147 0.20 4.65 -21.86
C PHE A 147 1.20 5.23 -20.86
N LEU A 148 2.47 5.36 -21.29
CA LEU A 148 3.55 5.91 -20.47
C LEU A 148 3.30 7.40 -20.13
N ILE A 149 2.84 8.17 -21.12
CA ILE A 149 2.53 9.60 -20.95
C ILE A 149 1.37 9.78 -19.96
N VAL A 150 0.31 8.98 -20.07
CA VAL A 150 -0.85 9.05 -19.16
C VAL A 150 -0.42 8.73 -17.71
N ILE A 151 0.38 7.68 -17.52
CA ILE A 151 0.86 7.31 -16.18
C ILE A 151 1.74 8.43 -15.58
N PHE A 152 2.69 8.97 -16.35
CA PHE A 152 3.50 10.10 -15.90
C PHE A 152 2.64 11.32 -15.54
N ALA A 153 1.68 11.68 -16.40
CA ALA A 153 0.78 12.79 -16.17
C ALA A 153 -0.04 12.61 -14.86
N LEU A 154 -0.56 11.41 -14.60
CA LEU A 154 -1.30 11.11 -13.37
C LEU A 154 -0.41 11.20 -12.12
N ILE A 155 0.84 10.74 -12.20
CA ILE A 155 1.81 10.83 -11.10
C ILE A 155 2.11 12.30 -10.79
N PHE A 156 2.49 13.08 -11.82
CA PHE A 156 2.78 14.50 -11.66
C PHE A 156 1.56 15.27 -11.14
N ALA A 157 0.37 15.00 -11.68
CA ALA A 157 -0.87 15.61 -11.21
C ALA A 157 -1.14 15.29 -9.73
N SER A 158 -0.94 14.03 -9.31
CA SER A 158 -1.14 13.64 -7.91
C SER A 158 -0.17 14.35 -6.97
N ILE A 159 1.13 14.42 -7.30
CA ILE A 159 2.13 15.14 -6.50
C ILE A 159 1.76 16.63 -6.42
N PHE A 160 1.35 17.23 -7.54
CA PHE A 160 0.96 18.64 -7.60
C PHE A 160 -0.27 18.93 -6.73
N VAL A 161 -1.27 18.06 -6.76
CA VAL A 161 -2.48 18.14 -5.91
C VAL A 161 -2.15 18.11 -4.41
N PHE A 162 -1.20 17.28 -3.99
CA PHE A 162 -0.83 17.14 -2.58
C PHE A 162 0.19 18.16 -2.08
N THR A 163 0.88 18.87 -2.99
CA THR A 163 1.92 19.86 -2.69
C THR A 163 1.40 21.29 -2.80
N ASP A 164 0.55 21.58 -3.78
CA ASP A 164 0.05 22.93 -4.01
C ASP A 164 -1.05 23.30 -3.00
N ARG A 165 -0.84 24.43 -2.31
CA ARG A 165 -1.79 24.93 -1.30
C ARG A 165 -3.16 25.20 -1.93
N THR A 166 -3.17 25.91 -3.05
CA THR A 166 -4.40 26.43 -3.65
C THR A 166 -5.28 25.28 -4.13
N ILE A 167 -4.69 24.29 -4.79
CA ILE A 167 -5.39 23.11 -5.30
C ILE A 167 -5.87 22.23 -4.15
N PHE A 168 -5.03 21.96 -3.15
CA PHE A 168 -5.43 21.15 -2.00
C PHE A 168 -6.64 21.77 -1.27
N PHE A 169 -6.61 23.07 -1.00
CA PHE A 169 -7.72 23.75 -0.34
C PHE A 169 -8.95 23.89 -1.24
N LYS A 170 -8.80 24.14 -2.55
CA LYS A 170 -9.92 24.13 -3.51
C LYS A 170 -10.61 22.77 -3.56
N LEU A 171 -9.86 21.67 -3.58
CA LEU A 171 -10.42 20.31 -3.52
C LEU A 171 -11.12 20.04 -2.19
N CYS A 172 -10.55 20.50 -1.08
CA CYS A 172 -11.20 20.42 0.23
C CYS A 172 -12.51 21.22 0.28
N ASP A 173 -12.56 22.38 -0.39
CA ASP A 173 -13.75 23.22 -0.47
C ASP A 173 -14.79 22.63 -1.43
N LEU A 174 -14.36 22.04 -2.56
CA LEU A 174 -15.25 21.29 -3.46
C LEU A 174 -15.87 20.07 -2.77
N SER A 175 -15.11 19.42 -1.89
CA SER A 175 -15.57 18.30 -1.06
C SER A 175 -16.68 18.69 -0.06
N LYS A 176 -16.96 20.00 0.14
CA LYS A 176 -18.10 20.46 0.94
C LYS A 176 -19.45 20.16 0.28
N HIS A 177 -19.48 20.02 -1.05
CA HIS A 177 -20.69 19.72 -1.81
C HIS A 177 -21.09 18.25 -1.76
N ILE A 178 -20.20 17.37 -1.27
CA ILE A 178 -20.50 15.95 -1.10
C ILE A 178 -21.04 15.74 0.33
N PRO A 179 -22.30 15.31 0.50
CA PRO A 179 -22.94 15.21 1.81
C PRO A 179 -22.21 14.26 2.77
N LEU A 180 -21.52 13.26 2.23
CA LEU A 180 -20.74 12.28 2.99
C LEU A 180 -19.43 12.87 3.59
N VAL A 181 -18.84 13.86 2.93
CA VAL A 181 -17.50 14.38 3.26
C VAL A 181 -17.57 15.75 3.95
N ARG A 182 -18.71 16.45 3.85
CA ARG A 182 -18.94 17.77 4.46
C ARG A 182 -18.50 17.87 5.92
N LYS A 183 -18.82 16.86 6.74
CA LYS A 183 -18.44 16.79 8.18
C LYS A 183 -16.93 16.68 8.43
N HIS A 184 -16.17 16.20 7.45
CA HIS A 184 -14.73 15.92 7.57
C HIS A 184 -13.83 16.99 6.94
N THR A 185 -14.39 18.06 6.37
CA THR A 185 -13.61 19.10 5.67
C THR A 185 -12.62 19.84 6.57
N ALA A 186 -12.95 20.12 7.83
CA ALA A 186 -12.00 20.67 8.80
C ALA A 186 -10.83 19.69 9.07
N THR A 187 -11.12 18.39 9.10
CA THR A 187 -10.13 17.32 9.28
C THR A 187 -9.20 17.24 8.07
N LEU A 188 -9.71 17.39 6.84
CA LEU A 188 -8.91 17.39 5.62
C LEU A 188 -7.93 18.58 5.56
N LYS A 189 -8.37 19.77 5.98
CA LYS A 189 -7.51 20.97 6.01
C LYS A 189 -6.31 20.81 6.96
N GLU A 190 -6.48 20.13 8.10
CA GLU A 190 -5.38 19.81 9.02
C GLU A 190 -4.35 18.81 8.44
N MET A 191 -4.71 18.06 7.39
CA MET A 191 -3.83 17.08 6.75
C MET A 191 -2.86 17.69 5.74
N TYR A 192 -3.07 18.95 5.34
CA TYR A 192 -2.19 19.65 4.38
C TYR A 192 -0.74 19.73 4.86
N GLY A 193 -0.50 20.08 6.14
CA GLY A 193 0.84 20.21 6.69
C GLY A 193 1.66 18.92 6.58
N PRO A 194 1.14 17.78 7.08
CA PRO A 194 1.76 16.46 6.89
C PRO A 194 1.91 16.06 5.41
N SER A 195 0.90 16.33 4.57
CA SER A 195 0.94 16.06 3.13
C SER A 195 2.15 16.75 2.49
N ARG A 196 2.31 18.05 2.67
CA ARG A 196 3.41 18.81 2.08
C ARG A 196 4.80 18.29 2.47
N LYS A 197 4.98 17.85 3.72
CA LYS A 197 6.26 17.25 4.17
C LYS A 197 6.51 15.91 3.48
N LEU A 198 5.51 15.04 3.43
CA LEU A 198 5.63 13.69 2.87
C LEU A 198 5.71 13.67 1.33
N PHE A 199 5.07 14.62 0.66
CA PHE A 199 5.15 14.81 -0.79
C PHE A 199 6.29 15.74 -1.22
N SER A 200 7.22 16.06 -0.32
CA SER A 200 8.47 16.74 -0.69
C SER A 200 9.26 15.89 -1.69
N PHE A 201 9.97 16.55 -2.61
CA PHE A 201 10.76 15.87 -3.66
C PHE A 201 11.64 14.74 -3.11
N LYS A 202 12.37 15.01 -2.01
CA LYS A 202 13.23 14.02 -1.34
C LYS A 202 12.44 12.83 -0.81
N SER A 203 11.29 13.06 -0.19
CA SER A 203 10.48 12.00 0.42
C SER A 203 9.82 11.11 -0.63
N VAL A 204 9.32 11.72 -1.71
CA VAL A 204 8.75 11.00 -2.86
C VAL A 204 9.84 10.18 -3.55
N LEU A 205 11.01 10.77 -3.80
CA LEU A 205 12.12 10.06 -4.46
C LEU A 205 12.56 8.83 -3.66
N ILE A 206 12.79 8.99 -2.35
CA ILE A 206 13.18 7.87 -1.46
C ILE A 206 12.05 6.83 -1.39
N GLY A 207 10.81 7.25 -1.16
CA GLY A 207 9.67 6.34 -1.06
C GLY A 207 9.45 5.54 -2.35
N THR A 208 9.54 6.20 -3.50
CA THR A 208 9.41 5.58 -4.83
C THR A 208 10.57 4.62 -5.09
N GLY A 209 11.81 5.00 -4.78
CA GLY A 209 12.98 4.14 -4.97
C GLY A 209 12.90 2.86 -4.12
N VAL A 210 12.55 2.99 -2.84
CA VAL A 210 12.33 1.81 -1.97
C VAL A 210 11.19 0.94 -2.51
N SER A 211 10.10 1.55 -3.00
CA SER A 211 8.98 0.81 -3.58
C SER A 211 9.38 0.07 -4.86
N MET A 212 10.19 0.70 -5.72
CA MET A 212 10.69 0.11 -6.96
C MET A 212 11.52 -1.15 -6.67
N ILE A 213 12.47 -1.08 -5.73
CA ILE A 213 13.28 -2.24 -5.31
C ILE A 213 12.40 -3.33 -4.70
N SER A 214 11.47 -2.94 -3.82
CA SER A 214 10.51 -3.85 -3.20
C SER A 214 9.70 -4.62 -4.25
N TRP A 215 9.10 -3.92 -5.22
CA TRP A 215 8.33 -4.57 -6.28
C TRP A 215 9.18 -5.38 -7.25
N PHE A 216 10.43 -4.97 -7.50
CA PHE A 216 11.38 -5.73 -8.31
C PHE A 216 11.65 -7.13 -7.74
N PHE A 217 11.81 -7.25 -6.41
CA PHE A 217 11.93 -8.56 -5.76
C PHE A 217 10.69 -9.44 -5.92
N VAL A 218 9.50 -8.84 -5.99
CA VAL A 218 8.26 -9.58 -6.28
C VAL A 218 8.27 -10.08 -7.72
N CYS A 219 8.71 -9.25 -8.68
CA CYS A 219 8.83 -9.67 -10.07
C CYS A 219 9.81 -10.84 -10.24
N ILE A 220 10.95 -10.81 -9.56
CA ILE A 220 11.91 -11.94 -9.56
C ILE A 220 11.28 -13.19 -8.94
N ALA A 221 10.54 -13.05 -7.84
CA ALA A 221 9.92 -14.18 -7.18
C ALA A 221 8.79 -14.84 -7.99
N LEU A 222 8.23 -14.14 -8.99
CA LEU A 222 7.14 -14.61 -9.85
C LEU A 222 7.64 -15.18 -11.19
N CYS A 223 8.92 -15.04 -11.50
CA CYS A 223 9.54 -15.46 -12.76
C CYS A 223 10.21 -16.82 -12.58
#